data_AF-A0AAD3QXC4-F1
#
_entry.id   AF-A0AAD3QXC4-F1
#
_cell.length_a   1.000
_cell.length_b   1.000
_cell.length_c   1.000
_cell.angle_alpha   90.00
_cell.angle_beta   90.00
_cell.angle_gamma   90.00
#
_symmetry.space_group_name_H-M   'P 1'
#
loop_
_entity.id
_entity.type
_entity.pdbx_description
1 polymer ?
#
loop_
_entity_poly.entity_id
_entity_poly.type
_entity_poly.pdbx_seq_one_letter_code
_entity_poly.pdbx_strand_id
1 'polypeptide(L)'
;MLVHSLFVSGSSWMRWMTTLLHAGLFLQLALWETTEAIHPDCALVVQHMKAQEECNQILKQEKNNHSTRTGCPTAWDDIRCWLRAEVGQVVSVSCANVSQLFANNQ
;
A
#
# COMPACT_ATOMS: atom_id res chain seq x y z
N MET A 1 21.17 -49.52 35.34
CA MET A 1 21.38 -48.08 35.09
C MET A 1 21.46 -47.71 33.59
N LEU A 2 21.94 -48.58 32.69
CA LEU A 2 22.06 -48.28 31.24
C LEU A 2 20.73 -48.16 30.46
N VAL A 3 19.65 -48.84 30.89
CA VAL A 3 18.36 -48.85 30.16
C VAL A 3 17.55 -47.56 30.39
N HIS A 4 17.70 -46.90 31.55
CA HIS A 4 17.09 -45.59 31.83
C HIS A 4 17.76 -44.47 31.02
N SER A 5 19.06 -44.58 30.74
CA SER A 5 19.82 -43.60 29.97
C SER A 5 19.38 -43.50 28.51
N LEU A 6 18.97 -44.62 27.91
CA LEU A 6 18.48 -44.67 26.53
C LEU A 6 17.05 -44.11 26.40
N PHE A 7 16.19 -44.32 27.41
CA PHE A 7 14.84 -43.75 27.47
C PHE A 7 14.83 -42.22 27.71
N VAL A 8 15.73 -41.72 28.56
CA VAL A 8 15.92 -40.28 28.77
C VAL A 8 16.53 -39.61 27.52
N SER A 9 17.41 -40.30 26.81
CA SER A 9 18.01 -39.80 25.55
C SER A 9 16.97 -39.67 24.43
N GLY A 10 16.09 -40.65 24.24
CA GLY A 10 15.02 -40.59 23.24
C GLY A 10 13.93 -39.55 23.54
N SER A 11 13.59 -39.34 24.81
CA SER A 11 12.63 -38.31 25.24
C SER A 11 13.22 -36.89 25.19
N SER A 12 14.51 -36.73 25.50
CA SER A 12 15.24 -35.48 25.30
C SER A 12 15.32 -35.15 23.81
N TRP A 13 15.84 -36.06 22.98
CA TRP A 13 15.97 -35.89 21.53
C TRP A 13 14.66 -35.50 20.84
N MET A 14 13.55 -36.15 21.22
CA MET A 14 12.22 -35.82 20.73
C MET A 14 11.79 -34.40 21.12
N ARG A 15 12.08 -33.96 22.36
CA ARG A 15 11.76 -32.59 22.83
C ARG A 15 12.55 -31.52 22.08
N TRP A 16 13.84 -31.75 21.83
CA TRP A 16 14.68 -30.83 21.05
C TRP A 16 14.19 -30.69 19.60
N MET A 17 13.81 -31.80 18.97
CA MET A 17 13.20 -31.78 17.63
C MET A 17 11.91 -30.97 17.61
N THR A 18 11.05 -31.16 18.60
CA THR A 18 9.81 -30.39 18.73
C THR A 18 10.09 -28.90 18.93
N THR A 19 11.05 -28.51 19.77
CA THR A 19 11.36 -27.08 19.95
C THR A 19 11.95 -26.44 18.69
N LEU A 20 12.78 -27.17 17.94
CA LEU A 20 13.34 -26.69 16.68
C LEU A 20 12.25 -26.50 15.61
N LEU A 21 11.29 -27.44 15.52
CA LEU A 21 10.14 -27.32 14.62
C LEU A 21 9.27 -26.12 14.96
N HIS A 22 8.96 -25.90 16.24
CA HIS A 22 8.17 -24.74 16.65
C HIS A 22 8.93 -23.43 16.39
N ALA A 23 10.23 -23.38 16.73
CA ALA A 23 11.05 -22.19 16.45
C ALA A 23 11.11 -21.89 14.94
N GLY A 24 11.23 -22.92 14.09
CA GLY A 24 11.18 -22.78 12.65
C GLY A 24 9.82 -22.26 12.15
N LEU A 25 8.71 -22.83 12.65
CA LEU A 25 7.36 -22.40 12.29
C LEU A 25 7.09 -20.94 12.73
N PHE A 26 7.51 -20.57 13.94
CA PHE A 26 7.41 -19.19 14.42
C PHE A 26 8.23 -18.24 13.57
N LEU A 27 9.45 -18.63 13.18
CA LEU A 27 10.29 -17.81 12.31
C LEU A 27 9.67 -17.65 10.92
N GLN A 28 9.08 -18.71 10.35
CA GLN A 28 8.37 -18.64 9.07
C GLN A 28 7.14 -17.73 9.14
N LEU A 29 6.34 -17.83 10.21
CA LEU A 29 5.17 -16.97 10.41
C LEU A 29 5.56 -15.50 10.62
N ALA A 30 6.66 -15.23 11.31
CA ALA A 30 7.17 -13.88 11.53
C ALA A 30 7.76 -13.26 10.25
N LEU A 31 8.26 -14.08 9.32
CA LEU A 31 8.80 -13.66 8.04
C LEU A 31 7.77 -13.65 6.91
N TRP A 32 6.57 -14.20 7.13
CA TRP A 32 5.53 -14.19 6.11
C TRP A 32 4.94 -12.79 6.00
N GLU A 33 5.23 -12.12 4.89
CA GLU A 33 4.66 -10.82 4.60
C GLU A 33 3.17 -10.99 4.30
N THR A 34 2.32 -10.45 5.18
CA THR A 34 0.87 -10.46 4.99
C THR A 34 0.52 -9.46 3.90
N THR A 35 0.52 -9.90 2.65
CA THR A 35 -0.04 -9.10 1.57
C THR A 35 -1.56 -9.14 1.67
N GLU A 36 -2.16 -8.01 2.02
CA GLU A 36 -3.61 -7.81 1.87
C GLU A 36 -3.96 -7.93 0.38
N ALA A 37 -4.76 -8.95 0.04
CA ALA A 37 -5.24 -9.13 -1.32
C ALA A 37 -6.42 -8.18 -1.57
N ILE A 38 -6.14 -7.05 -2.23
CA ILE A 38 -7.18 -6.09 -2.66
C ILE A 38 -7.59 -6.46 -4.09
N HIS A 39 -8.90 -6.54 -4.34
CA HIS A 39 -9.41 -6.74 -5.70
C HIS A 39 -8.93 -5.61 -6.63
N PRO A 40 -8.47 -5.90 -7.87
CA PRO A 40 -7.94 -4.87 -8.78
C PRO A 40 -8.87 -3.66 -8.98
N ASP A 41 -10.18 -3.88 -9.06
CA ASP A 41 -11.16 -2.79 -9.16
C ASP A 41 -11.20 -1.92 -7.90
N CYS A 42 -11.11 -2.54 -6.72
CA CYS A 42 -11.02 -1.81 -5.46
C CYS A 42 -9.70 -1.04 -5.36
N ALA A 43 -8.60 -1.60 -5.87
CA ALA A 43 -7.31 -0.92 -5.92
C ALA A 43 -7.39 0.36 -6.77
N LEU A 44 -8.09 0.32 -7.91
CA LEU A 44 -8.35 1.52 -8.73
C LEU A 44 -9.12 2.58 -7.95
N VAL A 45 -10.23 2.20 -7.31
CA VAL A 45 -11.05 3.13 -6.52
C VAL A 45 -10.25 3.75 -5.39
N VAL A 46 -9.45 2.97 -4.66
CA VAL A 46 -8.58 3.48 -3.58
C VAL A 46 -7.56 4.49 -4.11
N GLN A 47 -6.92 4.23 -5.26
CA GLN A 47 -5.99 5.18 -5.87
C GLN A 47 -6.70 6.48 -6.28
N HIS A 48 -7.90 6.38 -6.86
CA HIS A 48 -8.70 7.55 -7.24
C HIS A 48 -9.10 8.39 -6.03
N MET A 49 -9.63 7.76 -4.98
CA MET A 49 -10.01 8.42 -3.72
C MET A 49 -8.81 9.13 -3.07
N LYS A 50 -7.62 8.49 -3.12
CA LYS A 50 -6.39 9.10 -2.63
C LYS A 50 -6.01 10.35 -3.42
N ALA A 51 -6.04 10.30 -4.75
CA ALA A 51 -5.74 11.45 -5.61
C ALA A 51 -6.72 12.61 -5.39
N GLN A 52 -8.01 12.31 -5.19
CA GLN A 52 -9.02 13.32 -4.86
C GLN A 52 -8.73 13.98 -3.50
N GLU A 53 -8.39 13.20 -2.48
CA GLU A 53 -8.06 13.75 -1.16
C GLU A 53 -6.81 14.63 -1.19
N GLU A 54 -5.77 14.22 -1.92
CA GLU A 54 -4.58 15.06 -2.14
C GLU A 54 -4.95 16.39 -2.80
N CYS A 55 -5.83 16.39 -3.81
CA CYS A 55 -6.32 17.63 -4.42
C CYS A 55 -7.12 18.50 -3.44
N ASN A 56 -7.97 17.88 -2.62
CA ASN A 56 -8.75 18.59 -1.59
C ASN A 56 -7.84 19.30 -0.58
N GLN A 57 -6.70 18.69 -0.23
CA GLN A 57 -5.72 19.31 0.66
C GLN A 57 -5.10 20.56 0.03
N ILE A 58 -4.73 20.51 -1.25
CA ILE A 58 -4.20 21.66 -2.00
C ILE A 58 -5.25 22.78 -2.06
N LEU A 59 -6.50 22.44 -2.38
CA LEU A 59 -7.62 23.40 -2.41
C LEU A 59 -7.82 24.09 -1.05
N LYS A 60 -7.78 23.33 0.05
CA LYS A 60 -7.85 23.88 1.42
C LYS A 60 -6.69 24.83 1.69
N GLN A 61 -5.47 24.46 1.31
CA GLN A 61 -4.28 25.28 1.51
C GLN A 61 -4.36 26.59 0.70
N GLU A 62 -4.80 26.55 -0.55
CA GLU A 62 -5.00 27.75 -1.38
C GLU A 62 -6.07 28.68 -0.81
N LYS A 63 -7.18 28.12 -0.32
CA LYS A 63 -8.25 28.89 0.32
C LYS A 63 -7.75 29.63 1.56
N ASN A 64 -6.89 28.99 2.35
CA ASN A 64 -6.29 29.61 3.54
C ASN A 64 -5.30 30.73 3.19
N ASN A 65 -4.62 30.63 2.04
CA ASN A 65 -3.60 31.58 1.62
C ASN A 65 -4.13 32.90 1.01
N HIS A 66 -5.46 33.11 0.93
CA HIS A 66 -6.16 34.35 0.56
C HIS A 66 -5.58 35.20 -0.60
N SER A 67 -4.75 34.62 -1.46
CA SER A 67 -4.13 35.35 -2.56
C SER A 67 -5.17 35.48 -3.67
N THR A 68 -5.59 36.70 -3.98
CA THR A 68 -6.42 37.02 -5.15
C THR A 68 -5.56 36.96 -6.42
N ARG A 69 -5.08 35.77 -6.76
CA ARG A 69 -4.39 35.52 -8.03
C ARG A 69 -5.41 35.35 -9.15
N THR A 70 -5.24 36.11 -10.21
CA THR A 70 -5.98 35.99 -11.47
C THR A 70 -5.62 34.70 -12.20
N GLY A 71 -6.48 34.27 -13.13
CA GLY A 71 -6.31 33.02 -13.90
C GLY A 71 -7.28 31.91 -13.49
N CYS A 72 -6.95 30.69 -13.90
CA CYS A 72 -7.73 29.50 -13.59
C CYS A 72 -7.40 29.02 -12.17
N PRO A 73 -8.39 28.83 -11.28
CA PRO A 73 -8.15 28.28 -9.95
C PRO A 73 -7.77 26.81 -10.01
N THR A 74 -7.18 26.30 -8.93
CA THR A 74 -7.04 24.85 -8.76
C THR A 74 -8.42 24.19 -8.74
N ALA A 75 -8.58 23.06 -9.43
CA ALA A 75 -9.85 22.35 -9.56
C ALA A 75 -9.64 20.84 -9.71
N TRP A 76 -10.62 20.07 -9.24
CA TRP A 76 -10.71 18.63 -9.45
C TRP A 76 -11.72 18.35 -10.57
N ASP A 77 -11.34 17.56 -11.58
CA ASP A 77 -12.17 17.23 -12.76
C ASP A 77 -12.70 15.79 -12.75
N ASP A 78 -12.80 15.18 -11.57
CA ASP A 78 -13.14 13.77 -11.38
C ASP A 78 -12.06 12.76 -11.79
N ILE A 79 -10.90 13.20 -12.29
CA ILE A 79 -9.79 12.31 -12.68
C ILE A 79 -8.44 12.83 -12.17
N ARG A 80 -8.21 14.14 -12.26
CA ARG A 80 -6.96 14.84 -11.98
C ARG A 80 -7.19 16.14 -11.23
N CYS A 81 -6.16 16.50 -10.46
CA CYS A 81 -6.08 17.82 -9.86
C CYS A 81 -5.41 18.77 -10.86
N TRP A 82 -6.19 19.71 -11.40
CA TRP A 82 -5.68 20.81 -12.20
C TRP A 82 -5.20 21.89 -11.27
N LEU A 83 -3.89 22.11 -11.21
CA LEU A 83 -3.32 23.20 -10.44
C LEU A 83 -3.62 24.53 -11.10
N ARG A 84 -3.65 25.58 -10.27
CA ARG A 84 -3.79 26.96 -10.70
C ARG A 84 -2.87 27.30 -11.86
N ALA A 85 -3.43 27.98 -12.86
CA ALA A 85 -2.73 28.36 -14.08
C ALA A 85 -3.05 29.81 -14.46
N GLU A 86 -2.08 30.51 -15.04
CA GLU A 86 -2.26 31.86 -15.55
C GLU A 86 -2.99 31.87 -16.90
N VAL A 87 -3.58 33.01 -17.27
CA VAL A 87 -4.27 33.13 -18.56
C VAL A 87 -3.27 32.98 -19.69
N GLY A 88 -3.52 32.03 -20.60
CA GLY A 88 -2.61 31.69 -21.71
C GLY A 88 -1.53 30.66 -21.35
N GLN A 89 -1.44 30.23 -20.09
CA GLN A 89 -0.55 29.14 -19.69
C GLN A 89 -1.12 27.79 -20.12
N VAL A 90 -0.26 26.92 -20.66
CA VAL A 90 -0.59 25.51 -20.93
C VAL A 90 -0.03 24.65 -19.79
N VAL A 91 -0.89 23.83 -19.17
CA VAL A 91 -0.50 22.87 -18.14
C VAL A 91 -0.55 21.47 -18.74
N SER A 92 0.56 20.74 -18.64
CA SER A 92 0.64 19.35 -19.08
C SER A 92 0.59 18.43 -17.86
N VAL A 93 -0.31 17.45 -17.90
CA VAL A 93 -0.46 16.41 -16.88
C VAL A 93 -0.24 15.05 -17.51
N SER A 94 0.43 14.15 -16.79
CA SER A 94 0.60 12.78 -17.25
C SER A 94 -0.73 12.02 -17.23
N CYS A 95 -0.86 10.98 -18.05
CA CYS A 95 -2.01 10.08 -17.99
C CYS A 95 -2.04 9.29 -16.68
N ALA A 96 -3.24 9.02 -16.17
CA ALA A 96 -3.38 8.19 -14.97
C ALA A 96 -2.92 6.76 -15.28
N ASN A 97 -2.15 6.16 -14.36
CA ASN A 97 -1.61 4.83 -14.54
C ASN A 97 -2.66 3.75 -14.22
N VAL A 98 -3.76 3.76 -14.97
CA VAL A 98 -4.88 2.81 -14.82
C VAL A 98 -4.59 1.52 -15.62
N SER A 99 -3.75 1.60 -16.65
CA SER A 99 -3.44 0.50 -17.56
C SER A 99 -2.83 -0.73 -16.87
N GLN A 100 -2.10 -0.55 -15.77
CA GLN A 100 -1.50 -1.66 -15.02
C GLN A 100 -2.54 -2.56 -14.32
N LEU A 101 -3.76 -2.05 -14.06
CA LEU A 101 -4.82 -2.80 -13.38
C LEU A 101 -5.65 -3.66 -14.34
N PHE A 102 -5.65 -3.34 -15.64
CA PHE A 102 -6.36 -4.11 -16.67
C PHE A 102 -5.49 -5.15 -17.39
N ALA A 103 -4.17 -5.15 -17.15
CA ALA A 103 -3.21 -6.00 -17.85
C ALA A 103 -3.33 -7.51 -17.54
N ASN A 104 -4.17 -7.90 -16.58
CA ASN A 104 -4.33 -9.30 -16.13
C ASN A 104 -5.66 -9.96 -16.54
N ASN A 105 -6.41 -9.40 -17.49
CA ASN A 105 -7.69 -9.96 -17.96
C ASN A 105 -7.56 -10.73 -19.30
N GLN A 106 -6.51 -11.54 -19.48
CA GLN A 106 -6.35 -12.39 -20.68
C GLN A 106 -6.46 -13.88 -20.36
#